data_AF-A0A6M1SPR1-F1
#
_entry.id   AF-A0A6M1SPR1-F1
#
_cell.length_a   1.000
_cell.length_b   1.000
_cell.length_c   1.000
_cell.angle_alpha   90.00
_cell.angle_beta   90.00
_cell.angle_gamma   90.00
#
_symmetry.space_group_name_H-M   'P 1'
#
loop_
_entity.id
_entity.type
_entity.pdbx_description
1 polymer ?
#
loop_
_entity_poly.entity_id
_entity_poly.type
_entity_poly.pdbx_seq_one_letter_code
_entity_poly.pdbx_strand_id
1 'polypeptide(L)'
;MSLAQEMFAIAPAMAKANLSASQLKLLTGKARWIFRVADAGFPTVPTIAITRAAWDELQAERGRKDKRLRTHWVACLFKLVDKDGVPPKLVVRTSASAHNGGLMPARIGIPAPDLPEDAVDPSRPLARAIKQAFESYGFSDRTWTGREEDRSRQIVLVQVMAGGDDEQFLTRNATTGALGPAPLDGSPLPRMPESVNALIALLDAKAGRHMACLVSVEKGTLRFISARPVQATPGAELNAAVDRVDRKVWTPQSAVSRVDANRLALMLHPRLKSPEGVAPIAVGLGVSPGAATGIIVFNPEDAARLRARGQHCILVVNETGPADIEGMRAATGILTARGGMSSHAGVIARITGKPCVAGVRTLSVDAVEMVCRIGDREFRAGERADYRWHRWFRLSRFAAADPAADRRLDRQASGLVRCQPLHFGADQCGDGGIGQDGAELWR
;
A
#
# COMPACT_ATOMS: atom_id res chain seq x y z
N MET A 1 35.08 -1.62 -4.50
CA MET A 1 34.48 -2.37 -5.63
C MET A 1 34.82 -1.59 -6.89
N SER A 2 35.17 -2.23 -8.01
CA SER A 2 35.35 -1.47 -9.26
C SER A 2 33.99 -1.04 -9.81
N LEU A 3 33.92 0.07 -10.54
CA LEU A 3 32.68 0.54 -11.17
C LEU A 3 32.10 -0.48 -12.17
N ALA A 4 32.95 -1.32 -12.77
CA ALA A 4 32.51 -2.44 -13.60
C ALA A 4 31.69 -3.45 -12.78
N GLN A 5 32.13 -3.79 -11.56
CA GLN A 5 31.42 -4.71 -10.67
C GLN A 5 30.07 -4.16 -10.16
N GLU A 6 29.80 -2.87 -10.34
CA GLU A 6 28.51 -2.23 -10.04
C GLU A 6 27.49 -2.29 -11.19
N MET A 7 27.85 -2.96 -12.29
CA MET A 7 26.95 -3.40 -13.36
C MET A 7 26.97 -4.92 -13.42
N PHE A 8 25.85 -5.56 -13.12
CA PHE A 8 25.82 -7.01 -12.98
C PHE A 8 24.44 -7.62 -13.19
N ALA A 9 24.42 -8.87 -13.67
CA ALA A 9 23.20 -9.65 -13.80
C ALA A 9 22.77 -10.21 -12.44
N ILE A 10 21.53 -9.91 -12.05
CA ILE A 10 20.92 -10.42 -10.82
C ILE A 10 20.04 -11.64 -11.07
N ALA A 11 19.60 -11.81 -12.31
CA ALA A 11 18.93 -13.00 -12.82
C ALA A 11 19.35 -13.11 -14.31
N PRO A 12 20.46 -13.74 -14.67
CA PRO A 12 20.83 -13.92 -16.07
C PRO A 12 19.85 -14.87 -16.77
N ALA A 13 19.74 -14.80 -18.10
CA ALA A 13 18.94 -15.72 -18.91
C ALA A 13 19.46 -17.16 -18.81
N MET A 14 20.78 -17.30 -18.67
CA MET A 14 21.46 -18.59 -18.54
C MET A 14 22.24 -18.66 -17.23
N ALA A 15 22.18 -19.84 -16.59
CA ALA A 15 22.83 -20.16 -15.32
C ALA A 15 22.34 -19.31 -14.12
N LYS A 16 22.93 -19.56 -12.93
CA LYS A 16 22.66 -18.75 -11.73
C LYS A 16 23.55 -17.51 -11.69
N ALA A 17 23.03 -16.42 -11.14
CA ALA A 17 23.83 -15.23 -10.86
C ALA A 17 24.91 -15.54 -9.81
N ASN A 18 26.18 -15.20 -10.10
CA ASN A 18 27.27 -15.29 -9.14
C ASN A 18 27.62 -13.88 -8.65
N LEU A 19 27.07 -13.50 -7.50
CA LEU A 19 27.26 -12.17 -6.90
C LEU A 19 28.23 -12.22 -5.73
N SER A 20 29.19 -11.30 -5.71
CA SER A 20 30.06 -11.08 -4.55
C SER A 20 29.29 -10.54 -3.34
N ALA A 21 29.83 -10.72 -2.14
CA ALA A 21 29.26 -10.16 -0.91
C ALA A 21 29.00 -8.64 -1.00
N SER A 22 29.88 -7.91 -1.69
CA SER A 22 29.74 -6.47 -1.89
C SER A 22 28.60 -6.14 -2.88
N GLN A 23 28.39 -6.93 -3.94
CA GLN A 23 27.25 -6.75 -4.85
C GLN A 23 25.91 -7.06 -4.18
N LEU A 24 25.88 -8.07 -3.30
CA LEU A 24 24.69 -8.38 -2.51
C LEU A 24 24.26 -7.21 -1.61
N LYS A 25 25.21 -6.41 -1.09
CA LYS A 25 24.93 -5.21 -0.29
C LYS A 25 24.29 -4.08 -1.10
N LEU A 26 24.49 -4.05 -2.42
CA LEU A 26 23.87 -3.06 -3.30
C LEU A 26 22.38 -3.37 -3.52
N LEU A 27 21.98 -4.64 -3.49
CA LEU A 27 20.61 -5.05 -3.80
C LEU A 27 19.58 -4.47 -2.82
N THR A 28 18.76 -3.56 -3.34
CA THR A 28 17.64 -2.96 -2.61
C THR A 28 16.35 -3.01 -3.42
N GLY A 29 15.21 -2.80 -2.77
CA GLY A 29 13.91 -2.77 -3.45
C GLY A 29 13.60 -4.05 -4.23
N LYS A 30 13.19 -3.87 -5.50
CA LYS A 30 12.84 -4.96 -6.42
C LYS A 30 14.04 -5.85 -6.74
N ALA A 31 15.24 -5.28 -6.89
CA ALA A 31 16.48 -6.00 -7.21
C ALA A 31 16.74 -7.13 -6.21
N ARG A 32 16.54 -6.83 -4.92
CA ARG A 32 16.70 -7.81 -3.84
C ARG A 32 15.76 -9.01 -3.98
N TRP A 33 14.50 -8.78 -4.37
CA TRP A 33 13.51 -9.85 -4.51
C TRP A 33 13.72 -10.65 -5.79
N ILE A 34 14.05 -10.00 -6.90
CA ILE A 34 14.41 -10.65 -8.17
C ILE A 34 15.57 -11.61 -7.95
N PHE A 35 16.67 -11.13 -7.36
CA PHE A 35 17.81 -11.99 -7.05
C PHE A 35 17.43 -13.15 -6.13
N ARG A 36 16.70 -12.91 -5.04
CA ARG A 36 16.33 -13.97 -4.09
C ARG A 36 15.47 -15.07 -4.70
N VAL A 37 14.55 -14.71 -5.59
CA VAL A 37 13.67 -15.67 -6.27
C VAL A 37 14.46 -16.45 -7.32
N ALA A 38 15.30 -15.77 -8.10
CA ALA A 38 16.17 -16.42 -9.09
C ALA A 38 17.19 -17.37 -8.43
N ASP A 39 17.83 -16.96 -7.34
CA ASP A 39 18.82 -17.76 -6.59
C ASP A 39 18.20 -19.04 -6.00
N ALA A 40 16.94 -18.94 -5.57
CA ALA A 40 16.13 -20.08 -5.13
C ALA A 40 15.69 -21.02 -6.28
N GLY A 41 16.02 -20.70 -7.54
CA GLY A 41 15.79 -21.56 -8.70
C GLY A 41 14.42 -21.40 -9.36
N PHE A 42 13.65 -20.39 -9.00
CA PHE A 42 12.37 -20.12 -9.66
C PHE A 42 12.60 -19.44 -11.01
N PRO A 43 11.81 -19.79 -12.06
CA PRO A 43 11.85 -19.08 -13.33
C PRO A 43 11.63 -17.59 -13.10
N THR A 44 12.62 -16.79 -13.45
CA THR A 44 12.65 -15.35 -13.18
C THR A 44 13.05 -14.63 -14.45
N VAL A 45 12.37 -13.52 -14.75
CA VAL A 45 12.64 -12.75 -15.96
C VAL A 45 14.08 -12.20 -15.92
N PRO A 46 14.88 -12.39 -16.98
CA PRO A 46 16.27 -11.99 -16.96
C PRO A 46 16.43 -10.50 -16.66
N THR A 47 17.33 -10.17 -15.72
CA THR A 47 17.48 -8.83 -15.17
C THR A 47 18.94 -8.53 -14.82
N ILE A 48 19.38 -7.34 -15.20
CA ILE A 48 20.63 -6.73 -14.74
C ILE A 48 20.36 -5.46 -13.94
N ALA A 49 21.27 -5.15 -13.04
CA ALA A 49 21.27 -3.95 -12.22
C ALA A 49 22.47 -3.08 -12.58
N ILE A 50 22.26 -1.76 -12.55
CA ILE A 50 23.30 -0.75 -12.68
C ILE A 50 23.12 0.29 -11.57
N THR A 51 24.20 0.60 -10.85
CA THR A 51 24.20 1.68 -9.86
C THR A 51 24.32 3.04 -10.55
N ARG A 52 23.95 4.11 -9.84
CA ARG A 52 24.19 5.47 -10.34
C ARG A 52 25.67 5.73 -10.60
N ALA A 53 26.55 5.32 -9.69
CA ALA A 53 27.98 5.60 -9.84
C ALA A 53 28.55 4.98 -11.12
N ALA A 54 28.18 3.73 -11.42
CA ALA A 54 28.56 3.08 -12.66
C ALA A 54 27.96 3.76 -13.90
N TRP A 55 26.70 4.22 -13.82
CA TRP A 55 26.06 4.95 -14.90
C TRP A 55 26.71 6.32 -15.18
N ASP A 56 26.98 7.09 -14.14
CA ASP A 56 27.61 8.41 -14.25
C ASP A 56 29.02 8.27 -14.87
N GLU A 57 29.79 7.24 -14.48
CA GLU A 57 31.10 6.97 -15.10
C GLU A 57 30.99 6.43 -16.53
N LEU A 58 30.00 5.59 -16.85
CA LEU A 58 29.74 5.18 -18.24
C LEU A 58 29.48 6.40 -19.14
N GLN A 59 28.78 7.41 -18.63
CA GLN A 59 28.57 8.66 -19.36
C GLN A 59 29.86 9.45 -19.53
N ALA A 60 30.71 9.52 -18.51
CA ALA A 60 32.02 10.16 -18.59
C ALA A 60 32.96 9.46 -19.58
N GLU A 61 32.92 8.12 -19.67
CA GLU A 61 33.74 7.32 -20.59
C GLU A 61 33.44 7.61 -22.07
N ARG A 62 32.24 8.10 -22.41
CA ARG A 62 31.85 8.38 -23.82
C ARG A 62 32.76 9.37 -24.52
N GLY A 63 33.33 10.33 -23.79
CA GLY A 63 34.27 11.33 -24.32
C GLY A 63 35.73 10.88 -24.30
N ARG A 64 36.03 9.68 -23.78
CA ARG A 64 37.39 9.17 -23.61
C ARG A 64 37.72 8.11 -24.65
N LYS A 65 39.02 7.86 -24.84
CA LYS A 65 39.51 6.75 -25.70
C LYS A 65 39.36 5.39 -25.04
N ASP A 66 39.40 5.33 -23.70
CA ASP A 66 39.15 4.10 -22.94
C ASP A 66 37.69 3.65 -23.12
N LYS A 67 37.48 2.35 -23.26
CA LYS A 67 36.17 1.72 -23.52
C LYS A 67 35.87 0.57 -22.56
N ARG A 68 36.66 0.41 -21.48
CA ARG A 68 36.60 -0.76 -20.59
C ARG A 68 35.24 -0.93 -19.92
N LEU A 69 34.62 0.14 -19.40
CA LEU A 69 33.32 0.03 -18.73
C LEU A 69 32.21 -0.22 -19.76
N ARG A 70 32.26 0.41 -20.93
CA ARG A 70 31.29 0.14 -21.99
C ARG A 70 31.34 -1.31 -22.46
N THR A 71 32.54 -1.87 -22.63
CA THR A 71 32.70 -3.29 -22.97
C THR A 71 32.08 -4.19 -21.90
N HIS A 72 32.30 -3.89 -20.61
CA HIS A 72 31.68 -4.65 -19.52
C HIS A 72 30.14 -4.48 -19.46
N TRP A 73 29.63 -3.28 -19.72
CA TRP A 73 28.20 -3.00 -19.78
C TRP A 73 27.51 -3.80 -20.88
N VAL A 74 28.09 -3.80 -22.08
CA VAL A 74 27.60 -4.60 -23.21
C VAL A 74 27.67 -6.10 -22.89
N ALA A 75 28.75 -6.58 -22.28
CA ALA A 75 28.84 -7.96 -21.81
C ALA A 75 27.75 -8.32 -20.78
N CYS A 76 27.34 -7.37 -19.94
CA CYS A 76 26.20 -7.57 -19.03
C CYS A 76 24.86 -7.62 -19.77
N LEU A 77 24.65 -6.80 -20.80
CA LEU A 77 23.43 -6.83 -21.61
C LEU A 77 23.26 -8.18 -22.33
N PHE A 78 24.34 -8.79 -22.81
CA PHE A 78 24.29 -10.14 -23.39
C PHE A 78 23.81 -11.21 -22.42
N LYS A 79 23.93 -11.01 -21.09
CA LYS A 79 23.37 -11.93 -20.09
C LYS A 79 21.85 -11.91 -20.02
N LEU A 80 21.18 -11.00 -20.74
CA LEU A 80 19.72 -10.96 -20.89
C LEU A 80 19.22 -11.78 -22.08
N VAL A 81 20.12 -12.19 -22.98
CA VAL A 81 19.78 -12.90 -24.21
C VAL A 81 19.79 -14.40 -23.93
N ASP A 82 18.74 -15.11 -24.36
CA ASP A 82 18.64 -16.56 -24.23
C ASP A 82 19.44 -17.28 -25.34
N LYS A 83 19.48 -18.61 -25.31
CA LYS A 83 20.25 -19.46 -26.24
C LYS A 83 19.94 -19.22 -27.72
N ASP A 84 18.72 -18.82 -28.04
CA ASP A 84 18.28 -18.55 -29.42
C ASP A 84 18.91 -17.26 -29.99
N GLY A 85 19.57 -16.46 -29.16
CA GLY A 85 20.38 -15.32 -29.59
C GLY A 85 19.58 -14.08 -30.02
N VAL A 86 18.24 -14.14 -30.05
CA VAL A 86 17.40 -13.01 -30.44
C VAL A 86 17.36 -11.98 -29.30
N PRO A 87 17.80 -10.72 -29.55
CA PRO A 87 17.75 -9.67 -28.54
C PRO A 87 16.30 -9.37 -28.13
N PRO A 88 15.95 -9.50 -26.84
CA PRO A 88 14.59 -9.27 -26.39
C PRO A 88 14.28 -7.78 -26.28
N LYS A 89 12.98 -7.43 -26.31
CA LYS A 89 12.54 -6.12 -25.82
C LYS A 89 12.86 -5.99 -24.33
N LEU A 90 13.20 -4.78 -23.92
CA LEU A 90 13.68 -4.45 -22.58
C LEU A 90 12.67 -3.59 -21.82
N VAL A 91 12.79 -3.63 -20.51
CA VAL A 91 12.08 -2.82 -19.54
C VAL A 91 13.08 -2.15 -18.62
N VAL A 92 12.97 -0.83 -18.46
CA VAL A 92 13.79 -0.06 -17.53
C VAL A 92 12.93 0.42 -16.37
N ARG A 93 13.40 0.20 -15.13
CA ARG A 93 12.66 0.58 -13.92
C ARG A 93 13.58 0.89 -12.74
N THR A 94 13.09 1.70 -11.81
CA THR A 94 13.79 2.00 -10.54
C THR A 94 13.64 0.87 -9.52
N SER A 95 14.63 0.75 -8.64
CA SER A 95 14.66 -0.19 -7.53
C SER A 95 14.97 0.51 -6.20
N ALA A 96 14.03 1.31 -5.71
CA ALA A 96 14.15 1.99 -4.41
C ALA A 96 13.77 1.06 -3.24
N SER A 97 14.35 1.31 -2.06
CA SER A 97 14.04 0.59 -0.81
C SER A 97 12.61 0.81 -0.32
N ALA A 98 12.07 2.01 -0.58
CA ALA A 98 10.71 2.43 -0.24
C ALA A 98 9.96 2.91 -1.50
N HIS A 99 8.64 2.79 -1.48
CA HIS A 99 7.81 3.37 -2.53
C HIS A 99 7.83 4.90 -2.42
N ASN A 100 8.06 5.56 -3.55
CA ASN A 100 8.02 7.01 -3.68
C ASN A 100 7.25 7.34 -4.97
N GLY A 101 6.16 8.11 -4.84
CA GLY A 101 5.28 8.47 -5.97
C GLY A 101 5.96 9.32 -7.05
N GLY A 102 7.09 9.98 -6.73
CA GLY A 102 7.88 10.73 -7.71
C GLY A 102 8.78 9.88 -8.61
N LEU A 103 8.92 8.58 -8.36
CA LEU A 103 9.76 7.70 -9.17
C LEU A 103 9.10 7.40 -10.52
N MET A 104 9.91 7.34 -11.56
CA MET A 104 9.45 7.00 -12.91
C MET A 104 8.79 5.60 -12.92
N PRO A 105 7.59 5.47 -13.51
CA PRO A 105 7.00 4.17 -13.82
C PRO A 105 7.92 3.33 -14.72
N ALA A 106 7.69 2.01 -14.76
CA ALA A 106 8.48 1.14 -15.63
C ALA A 106 8.29 1.54 -17.11
N ARG A 107 9.40 1.73 -17.83
CA ARG A 107 9.41 1.98 -19.28
C ARG A 107 9.53 0.63 -19.99
N ILE A 108 8.46 0.19 -20.64
CA ILE A 108 8.35 -1.11 -21.30
C ILE A 108 8.58 -1.01 -22.82
N GLY A 109 8.90 -2.14 -23.47
CA GLY A 109 8.99 -2.24 -24.93
C GLY A 109 10.21 -1.54 -25.55
N ILE A 110 11.28 -1.33 -24.79
CA ILE A 110 12.50 -0.68 -25.26
C ILE A 110 13.25 -1.64 -26.19
N PRO A 111 13.63 -1.26 -27.41
CA PRO A 111 14.43 -2.13 -28.27
C PRO A 111 15.82 -2.36 -27.66
N ALA A 112 16.39 -3.54 -27.91
CA ALA A 112 17.80 -3.78 -27.63
C ALA A 112 18.66 -2.83 -28.48
N PRO A 113 19.83 -2.39 -27.98
CA PRO A 113 20.72 -1.53 -28.74
C PRO A 113 21.34 -2.32 -29.90
N ASP A 114 21.36 -1.73 -31.10
CA ASP A 114 21.98 -2.34 -32.29
C ASP A 114 23.51 -2.28 -32.22
N LEU A 115 24.04 -1.18 -31.67
CA LEU A 115 25.48 -0.95 -31.51
C LEU A 115 25.87 -0.73 -30.04
N PRO A 116 27.11 -1.10 -29.63
CA PRO A 116 27.63 -0.86 -28.28
C PRO A 116 27.48 0.58 -27.77
N GLU A 117 27.67 1.58 -28.64
CA GLU A 117 27.51 3.00 -28.33
C GLU A 117 26.06 3.40 -28.02
N ASP A 118 25.08 2.75 -28.66
CA ASP A 118 23.66 3.06 -28.44
C ASP A 118 23.20 2.65 -27.04
N ALA A 119 23.89 1.69 -26.43
CA ALA A 119 23.62 1.23 -25.07
C ALA A 119 23.94 2.28 -23.98
N VAL A 120 24.69 3.33 -24.33
CA VAL A 120 25.12 4.39 -23.40
C VAL A 120 24.74 5.80 -23.87
N ASP A 121 24.31 6.00 -25.11
CA ASP A 121 23.92 7.32 -25.62
C ASP A 121 22.51 7.75 -25.15
N PRO A 122 22.34 8.79 -24.33
CA PRO A 122 21.04 9.26 -23.86
C PRO A 122 20.07 9.74 -24.95
N SER A 123 20.52 9.89 -26.20
CA SER A 123 19.62 10.12 -27.34
C SER A 123 18.87 8.84 -27.76
N ARG A 124 19.44 7.67 -27.46
CA ARG A 124 18.94 6.35 -27.84
C ARG A 124 18.01 5.75 -26.78
N PRO A 125 17.09 4.84 -27.16
CA PRO A 125 15.99 4.42 -26.29
C PRO A 125 16.40 3.86 -24.93
N LEU A 126 17.36 2.93 -24.89
CA LEU A 126 17.80 2.26 -23.65
C LEU A 126 18.46 3.26 -22.70
N ALA A 127 19.49 3.95 -23.17
CA ALA A 127 20.25 4.89 -22.36
C ALA A 127 19.41 6.11 -21.92
N ARG A 128 18.49 6.59 -22.78
CA ARG A 128 17.49 7.61 -22.40
C ARG A 128 16.63 7.15 -21.24
N ALA A 129 16.14 5.91 -21.28
CA ALA A 129 15.29 5.36 -20.22
C ALA A 129 16.05 5.19 -18.90
N ILE A 130 17.32 4.76 -18.95
CA ILE A 130 18.18 4.64 -17.77
C ILE A 130 18.44 6.03 -17.15
N LYS A 131 18.78 7.02 -17.99
CA LYS A 131 18.97 8.41 -17.56
C LYS A 131 17.71 8.94 -16.85
N GLN A 132 16.55 8.81 -17.48
CA GLN A 132 15.28 9.26 -16.89
C GLN A 132 14.94 8.53 -15.59
N ALA A 133 15.22 7.23 -15.50
CA ALA A 133 15.01 6.45 -14.28
C ALA A 133 15.86 7.00 -13.13
N PHE A 134 17.14 7.30 -13.37
CA PHE A 134 18.00 7.92 -12.39
C PHE A 134 17.52 9.33 -12.02
N GLU A 135 17.20 10.18 -12.99
CA GLU A 135 16.69 11.53 -12.74
C GLU A 135 15.42 11.52 -11.87
N SER A 136 14.57 10.49 -12.01
CA SER A 136 13.33 10.36 -11.24
C SER A 136 13.50 10.03 -9.75
N TYR A 137 14.68 9.59 -9.31
CA TYR A 137 14.96 9.46 -7.87
C TYR A 137 14.82 10.80 -7.14
N GLY A 138 14.84 11.92 -7.87
CA GLY A 138 14.65 13.26 -7.36
C GLY A 138 15.88 13.79 -6.62
N PHE A 139 15.93 15.11 -6.48
CA PHE A 139 16.75 15.76 -5.48
C PHE A 139 15.90 15.87 -4.21
N SER A 140 15.93 14.86 -3.35
CA SER A 140 15.29 15.00 -2.03
C SER A 140 16.01 16.09 -1.25
N ASP A 141 15.27 17.14 -0.89
CA ASP A 141 15.71 18.30 -0.13
C ASP A 141 15.93 17.95 1.35
N ARG A 142 16.89 17.06 1.61
CA ARG A 142 17.32 16.64 2.95
C ARG A 142 18.82 16.88 3.09
N THR A 143 19.17 17.57 4.17
CA THR A 143 20.48 17.76 4.81
C THR A 143 21.70 17.21 4.05
N TRP A 144 22.69 18.07 3.81
CA TRP A 144 23.93 17.81 3.04
C TRP A 144 24.60 16.45 3.34
N THR A 145 24.55 15.97 4.58
CA THR A 145 25.15 14.69 5.02
C THR A 145 24.38 13.44 4.59
N GLY A 146 23.07 13.50 4.36
CA GLY A 146 22.24 12.36 3.91
C GLY A 146 22.17 12.21 2.39
N ARG A 147 22.56 13.25 1.64
CA ARG A 147 22.40 13.36 0.18
C ARG A 147 23.30 12.40 -0.60
N GLU A 148 24.45 12.04 -0.05
CA GLU A 148 25.47 11.21 -0.72
C GLU A 148 25.24 9.70 -0.50
N GLU A 149 24.82 9.31 0.71
CA GLU A 149 24.42 7.93 1.01
C GLU A 149 23.17 7.49 0.22
N ASP A 150 22.16 8.34 0.08
CA ASP A 150 20.95 8.00 -0.67
C ASP A 150 21.22 7.94 -2.18
N ARG A 151 22.19 8.73 -2.68
CA ARG A 151 22.57 8.76 -4.09
C ARG A 151 23.41 7.54 -4.50
N SER A 152 24.30 7.07 -3.63
CA SER A 152 25.11 5.86 -3.85
C SER A 152 24.28 4.56 -3.83
N ARG A 153 23.10 4.56 -3.20
CA ARG A 153 22.19 3.40 -3.13
C ARG A 153 21.18 3.32 -4.29
N GLN A 154 21.24 4.25 -5.26
CA GLN A 154 20.31 4.27 -6.37
C GLN A 154 20.68 3.22 -7.42
N ILE A 155 19.70 2.39 -7.78
CA ILE A 155 19.85 1.31 -8.74
C ILE A 155 18.73 1.37 -9.75
N VAL A 156 19.11 1.27 -11.02
CA VAL A 156 18.18 1.06 -12.13
C VAL A 156 18.31 -0.38 -12.59
N LEU A 157 17.17 -0.98 -12.91
CA LEU A 157 17.07 -2.32 -13.45
C LEU A 157 16.80 -2.25 -14.95
N VAL A 158 17.55 -3.03 -15.71
CA VAL A 158 17.24 -3.37 -17.10
C VAL A 158 16.82 -4.83 -17.12
N GLN A 159 15.57 -5.07 -17.45
CA GLN A 159 14.91 -6.38 -17.39
C GLN A 159 14.34 -6.74 -18.75
N VAL A 160 14.31 -8.02 -19.11
CA VAL A 160 13.62 -8.50 -20.31
C VAL A 160 12.12 -8.25 -20.20
N MET A 161 11.45 -7.91 -21.29
CA MET A 161 9.99 -7.89 -21.35
C MET A 161 9.49 -9.33 -21.47
N ALA A 162 8.65 -9.76 -20.52
CA ALA A 162 8.04 -11.08 -20.58
C ALA A 162 7.02 -11.17 -21.73
N GLY A 163 6.81 -12.38 -22.26
CA GLY A 163 5.93 -12.61 -23.42
C GLY A 163 4.51 -13.08 -23.07
N GLY A 164 4.29 -13.55 -21.83
CA GLY A 164 2.98 -14.00 -21.34
C GLY A 164 2.18 -12.89 -20.69
N ASP A 165 1.01 -13.26 -20.16
CA ASP A 165 0.10 -12.33 -19.49
C ASP A 165 0.64 -11.93 -18.12
N ASP A 166 0.74 -10.62 -17.89
CA ASP A 166 1.22 -10.05 -16.64
C ASP A 166 0.12 -10.09 -15.57
N GLU A 167 0.37 -10.83 -14.50
CA GLU A 167 -0.58 -11.12 -13.44
C GLU A 167 -0.06 -10.70 -12.07
N GLN A 168 -0.97 -10.22 -11.22
CA GLN A 168 -0.63 -9.72 -9.89
C GLN A 168 -1.41 -10.43 -8.80
N PHE A 169 -0.73 -10.74 -7.70
CA PHE A 169 -1.33 -11.32 -6.51
C PHE A 169 -0.56 -10.91 -5.25
N LEU A 170 -1.21 -11.07 -4.10
CA LEU A 170 -0.59 -10.93 -2.79
C LEU A 170 -0.15 -12.31 -2.26
N THR A 171 1.03 -12.37 -1.65
CA THR A 171 1.50 -13.58 -0.94
C THR A 171 0.61 -13.93 0.25
N ARG A 172 -0.07 -12.93 0.80
CA ARG A 172 -1.05 -13.06 1.88
C ARG A 172 -2.14 -12.02 1.72
N ASN A 173 -3.37 -12.37 2.03
CA ASN A 173 -4.49 -11.44 2.06
C ASN A 173 -4.18 -10.29 3.04
N ALA A 174 -4.21 -9.05 2.53
CA ALA A 174 -3.85 -7.86 3.32
C ALA A 174 -4.83 -7.54 4.46
N THR A 175 -6.03 -8.13 4.45
CA THR A 175 -7.08 -7.91 5.45
C THR A 175 -7.14 -9.03 6.47
N THR A 176 -7.06 -10.29 6.03
CA THR A 176 -7.24 -11.46 6.92
C THR A 176 -5.94 -12.07 7.41
N GLY A 177 -4.82 -11.89 6.71
CA GLY A 177 -3.55 -12.55 7.04
C GLY A 177 -3.37 -13.94 6.41
N ALA A 178 -4.42 -14.49 5.80
CA ALA A 178 -4.41 -15.80 5.17
C ALA A 178 -3.34 -15.90 4.06
N LEU A 179 -2.67 -17.04 3.98
CA LEU A 179 -1.69 -17.31 2.93
C LEU A 179 -2.38 -17.33 1.55
N GLY A 180 -1.73 -16.70 0.57
CA GLY A 180 -2.26 -16.53 -0.78
C GLY A 180 -2.12 -17.79 -1.66
N PRO A 181 -2.35 -17.64 -2.98
CA PRO A 181 -2.49 -16.35 -3.69
C PRO A 181 -3.77 -15.61 -3.32
N ALA A 182 -3.66 -14.33 -2.99
CA ALA A 182 -4.80 -13.47 -2.67
C ALA A 182 -4.90 -12.31 -3.67
N PRO A 183 -6.12 -11.85 -4.01
CA PRO A 183 -6.30 -10.75 -4.96
C PRO A 183 -5.78 -9.43 -4.41
N LEU A 184 -5.47 -8.50 -5.32
CA LEU A 184 -5.27 -7.10 -4.95
C LEU A 184 -6.65 -6.44 -4.87
N ASP A 185 -6.98 -5.80 -3.74
CA ASP A 185 -8.13 -4.89 -3.55
C ASP A 185 -9.33 -5.08 -4.52
N GLY A 186 -10.12 -6.14 -4.34
CA GLY A 186 -11.37 -6.36 -5.09
C GLY A 186 -11.24 -6.88 -6.53
N SER A 187 -10.02 -7.08 -7.03
CA SER A 187 -9.79 -7.77 -8.31
C SER A 187 -10.11 -9.27 -8.20
N PRO A 188 -10.57 -9.91 -9.28
CA PRO A 188 -10.64 -11.37 -9.31
C PRO A 188 -9.24 -11.95 -9.23
N LEU A 189 -9.07 -13.05 -8.49
CA LEU A 189 -7.80 -13.74 -8.48
C LEU A 189 -7.60 -14.43 -9.85
N PRO A 190 -6.50 -14.17 -10.56
CA PRO A 190 -6.23 -14.82 -11.83
C PRO A 190 -5.97 -16.32 -11.65
N ARG A 191 -6.23 -17.11 -12.69
CA ARG A 191 -5.91 -18.54 -12.69
C ARG A 191 -4.39 -18.72 -12.73
N MET A 192 -3.82 -19.07 -11.58
CA MET A 192 -2.39 -19.30 -11.43
C MET A 192 -2.06 -20.80 -11.47
N PRO A 193 -0.88 -21.20 -12.00
CA PRO A 193 -0.41 -22.57 -11.88
C PRO A 193 -0.07 -22.91 -10.43
N GLU A 194 -0.09 -24.20 -10.07
CA GLU A 194 0.19 -24.67 -8.71
C GLU A 194 1.58 -24.27 -8.19
N SER A 195 2.54 -24.06 -9.09
CA SER A 195 3.89 -23.59 -8.78
C SER A 195 3.93 -22.23 -8.05
N VAL A 196 2.85 -21.44 -8.13
CA VAL A 196 2.71 -20.18 -7.41
C VAL A 196 2.79 -20.37 -5.89
N ASN A 197 2.33 -21.51 -5.36
CA ASN A 197 2.29 -21.76 -3.91
C ASN A 197 3.70 -21.86 -3.32
N ALA A 198 4.62 -22.51 -4.03
CA ALA A 198 6.03 -22.61 -3.62
C ALA A 198 6.72 -21.23 -3.65
N LEU A 199 6.42 -20.41 -4.66
CA LEU A 199 6.92 -19.03 -4.77
C LEU A 199 6.40 -18.16 -3.61
N ILE A 200 5.11 -18.28 -3.29
CA ILE A 200 4.48 -17.57 -2.16
C ILE A 200 5.13 -17.98 -0.85
N ALA A 201 5.32 -19.28 -0.61
CA ALA A 201 5.95 -19.78 0.61
C ALA A 201 7.38 -19.23 0.77
N LEU A 202 8.17 -19.23 -0.31
CA LEU A 202 9.53 -18.66 -0.32
C LEU A 202 9.50 -17.16 0.04
N LEU A 203 8.70 -16.38 -0.69
CA LEU A 203 8.64 -14.93 -0.52
C LEU A 203 8.11 -14.57 0.86
N ASP A 204 7.08 -15.25 1.35
CA ASP A 204 6.53 -15.05 2.69
C ASP A 204 7.58 -15.31 3.78
N ALA A 205 8.30 -16.43 3.69
CA ALA A 205 9.31 -16.80 4.66
C ALA A 205 10.50 -15.84 4.66
N LYS A 206 10.98 -15.44 3.47
CA LYS A 206 12.16 -14.57 3.31
C LYS A 206 11.85 -13.09 3.54
N ALA A 207 10.64 -12.64 3.26
CA ALA A 207 10.23 -11.24 3.43
C ALA A 207 9.69 -10.97 4.82
N GLY A 208 8.99 -11.94 5.42
CA GLY A 208 8.43 -11.77 6.74
C GLY A 208 7.32 -10.72 6.82
N ARG A 209 6.71 -10.41 5.67
CA ARG A 209 5.68 -9.38 5.49
C ARG A 209 4.85 -9.72 4.26
N HIS A 210 3.72 -9.03 4.11
CA HIS A 210 2.86 -9.16 2.94
C HIS A 210 3.56 -8.58 1.71
N MET A 211 3.54 -9.31 0.60
CA MET A 211 4.18 -8.90 -0.65
C MET A 211 3.15 -8.92 -1.78
N ALA A 212 3.13 -7.87 -2.61
CA ALA A 212 2.53 -7.92 -3.93
C ALA A 212 3.57 -8.45 -4.91
N CYS A 213 3.19 -9.46 -5.67
CA CYS A 213 4.01 -10.08 -6.70
C CYS A 213 3.43 -9.73 -8.06
N LEU A 214 4.33 -9.46 -9.01
CA LEU A 214 4.04 -9.38 -10.43
C LEU A 214 4.76 -10.55 -11.10
N VAL A 215 4.01 -11.33 -11.87
CA VAL A 215 4.49 -12.49 -12.60
C VAL A 215 3.97 -12.44 -14.03
N SER A 216 4.64 -13.13 -14.95
CA SER A 216 4.10 -13.39 -16.28
C SER A 216 3.74 -14.86 -16.38
N VAL A 217 2.55 -15.16 -16.88
CA VAL A 217 2.07 -16.54 -17.09
C VAL A 217 1.92 -16.80 -18.58
N GLU A 218 2.59 -17.85 -19.06
CA GLU A 218 2.54 -18.26 -20.46
C GLU A 218 2.39 -19.77 -20.53
N LYS A 219 1.31 -20.26 -21.15
CA LYS A 219 1.03 -21.71 -21.32
C LYS A 219 1.19 -22.51 -20.01
N GLY A 220 0.72 -21.95 -18.89
CA GLY A 220 0.81 -22.58 -17.56
C GLY A 220 2.18 -22.45 -16.88
N THR A 221 3.18 -21.83 -17.51
CA THR A 221 4.49 -21.56 -16.92
C THR A 221 4.52 -20.16 -16.31
N LEU A 222 4.85 -20.07 -15.03
CA LEU A 222 5.00 -18.80 -14.30
C LEU A 222 6.45 -18.33 -14.34
N ARG A 223 6.67 -17.07 -14.72
CA ARG A 223 7.95 -16.36 -14.62
C ARG A 223 7.82 -15.17 -13.66
N PHE A 224 8.68 -15.11 -12.66
CA PHE A 224 8.71 -14.01 -11.69
C PHE A 224 9.25 -12.73 -12.32
N ILE A 225 8.52 -11.62 -12.19
CA ILE A 225 8.96 -10.30 -12.68
C ILE A 225 9.52 -9.47 -11.52
N SER A 226 8.73 -9.29 -10.46
CA SER A 226 9.15 -8.51 -9.28
C SER A 226 8.20 -8.70 -8.10
N ALA A 227 8.65 -8.32 -6.91
CA ALA A 227 7.79 -8.18 -5.75
C ALA A 227 8.08 -6.91 -4.98
N ARG A 228 7.08 -6.42 -4.24
CA ARG A 228 7.20 -5.29 -3.33
C ARG A 228 6.40 -5.52 -2.05
N PRO A 229 6.83 -4.96 -0.91
CA PRO A 229 6.02 -4.96 0.31
C PRO A 229 4.68 -4.26 0.09
N VAL A 230 3.65 -4.78 0.75
CA VAL A 230 2.32 -4.16 0.84
C VAL A 230 1.98 -3.96 2.31
N GLN A 231 1.35 -2.83 2.61
CA GLN A 231 0.82 -2.58 3.94
C GLN A 231 -0.43 -3.42 4.16
N ALA A 232 -0.39 -4.29 5.15
CA ALA A 232 -1.54 -5.08 5.56
C ALA A 232 -2.21 -4.45 6.80
N THR A 233 -3.42 -4.90 7.13
CA THR A 233 -4.06 -4.49 8.38
C THR A 233 -3.30 -5.06 9.58
N PRO A 234 -3.33 -4.40 10.75
CA PRO A 234 -2.65 -4.91 11.93
C PRO A 234 -3.06 -6.35 12.32
N GLY A 235 -4.34 -6.69 12.16
CA GLY A 235 -4.84 -8.05 12.41
C GLY A 235 -4.28 -9.06 11.43
N ALA A 236 -4.19 -8.71 10.14
CA ALA A 236 -3.55 -9.56 9.14
C ALA A 236 -2.06 -9.79 9.44
N GLU A 237 -1.34 -8.75 9.87
CA GLU A 237 0.08 -8.85 10.23
C GLU A 237 0.29 -9.78 11.44
N LEU A 238 -0.57 -9.67 12.46
CA LEU A 238 -0.55 -10.56 13.63
C LEU A 238 -0.86 -12.01 13.25
N ASN A 239 -1.94 -12.24 12.50
CA ASN A 239 -2.30 -13.57 12.01
C ASN A 239 -1.16 -14.19 11.19
N ALA A 240 -0.53 -13.40 10.32
CA ALA A 240 0.60 -13.85 9.52
C ALA A 240 1.84 -14.14 10.38
N ALA A 241 2.05 -13.43 11.49
CA ALA A 241 3.14 -13.72 12.44
C ALA A 241 2.90 -15.04 13.17
N VAL A 242 1.67 -15.27 13.67
CA VAL A 242 1.27 -16.54 14.31
C VAL A 242 1.42 -17.70 13.35
N ASP A 243 0.87 -17.60 12.14
CA ASP A 243 0.97 -18.65 11.12
C ASP A 243 2.44 -18.97 10.73
N ARG A 244 3.35 -17.98 10.72
CA ARG A 244 4.78 -18.23 10.49
C ARG A 244 5.44 -18.98 11.64
N VAL A 245 4.98 -18.79 12.88
CA VAL A 245 5.44 -19.56 14.04
C VAL A 245 4.90 -20.98 13.99
N ASP A 246 3.63 -21.15 13.62
CA ASP A 246 2.99 -22.47 13.51
C ASP A 246 3.68 -23.32 12.44
N ARG A 247 3.97 -22.72 11.28
CA ARG A 247 4.74 -23.34 10.18
C ARG A 247 6.25 -23.44 10.44
N LYS A 248 6.72 -23.10 11.65
CA LYS A 248 8.14 -23.16 12.07
C LYS A 248 9.10 -22.35 11.20
N VAL A 249 8.57 -21.35 10.50
CA VAL A 249 9.37 -20.38 9.74
C VAL A 249 10.02 -19.39 10.70
N TRP A 250 9.29 -18.99 11.74
CA TRP A 250 9.77 -18.11 12.81
C TRP A 250 9.73 -18.82 14.16
N THR A 251 10.57 -18.37 15.09
CA THR A 251 10.41 -18.67 16.51
C THR A 251 9.42 -17.68 17.15
N PRO A 252 8.75 -18.03 18.26
CA PRO A 252 7.91 -17.08 18.99
C PRO A 252 8.64 -15.77 19.34
N GLN A 253 9.90 -15.87 19.75
CA GLN A 253 10.75 -14.71 20.08
C GLN A 253 11.01 -13.83 18.85
N SER A 254 11.25 -14.44 17.68
CA SER A 254 11.40 -13.68 16.43
C SER A 254 10.09 -13.06 15.96
N ALA A 255 8.93 -13.63 16.30
CA ALA A 255 7.65 -13.04 15.96
C ALA A 255 7.39 -11.79 16.79
N VAL A 256 7.57 -11.88 18.12
CA VAL A 256 7.40 -10.74 19.04
C VAL A 256 8.31 -9.56 18.67
N SER A 257 9.58 -9.81 18.33
CA SER A 257 10.52 -8.73 17.96
C SER A 257 10.25 -8.07 16.61
N ARG A 258 9.41 -8.67 15.75
CA ARG A 258 9.10 -8.16 14.41
C ARG A 258 7.74 -7.48 14.30
N VAL A 259 6.84 -7.72 15.23
CA VAL A 259 5.52 -7.08 15.27
C VAL A 259 5.67 -5.69 15.87
N ASP A 260 5.15 -4.69 15.16
CA ASP A 260 5.12 -3.31 15.68
C ASP A 260 4.02 -3.18 16.74
N ALA A 261 4.42 -3.01 17.99
CA ALA A 261 3.51 -2.86 19.13
C ALA A 261 2.51 -1.70 18.96
N ASN A 262 2.92 -0.60 18.32
CA ASN A 262 2.04 0.54 18.09
C ASN A 262 0.89 0.19 17.13
N ARG A 263 1.11 -0.76 16.22
CA ARG A 263 0.07 -1.22 15.30
C ARG A 263 -0.92 -2.14 15.99
N LEU A 264 -0.53 -2.86 17.04
CA LEU A 264 -1.45 -3.70 17.82
C LEU A 264 -2.49 -2.85 18.57
N ALA A 265 -2.11 -1.66 19.06
CA ALA A 265 -3.06 -0.72 19.66
C ALA A 265 -4.24 -0.39 18.70
N LEU A 266 -3.97 -0.35 17.39
CA LEU A 266 -5.01 -0.14 16.37
C LEU A 266 -6.07 -1.26 16.31
N MET A 267 -5.79 -2.43 16.89
CA MET A 267 -6.74 -3.55 16.97
C MET A 267 -7.68 -3.42 18.16
N LEU A 268 -7.31 -2.63 19.17
CA LEU A 268 -8.12 -2.43 20.39
C LEU A 268 -9.28 -1.46 20.16
N HIS A 269 -9.27 -0.69 19.07
CA HIS A 269 -10.36 0.21 18.75
C HIS A 269 -11.56 -0.55 18.17
N PRO A 270 -12.80 -0.18 18.54
CA PRO A 270 -14.02 -0.72 17.93
C PRO A 270 -14.01 -0.58 16.41
N ARG A 271 -14.55 -1.59 15.70
CA ARG A 271 -14.65 -1.62 14.24
C ARG A 271 -16.07 -1.84 13.77
N LEU A 272 -16.34 -1.44 12.53
CA LEU A 272 -17.60 -1.67 11.86
C LEU A 272 -17.68 -3.09 11.32
N LYS A 273 -18.82 -3.76 11.50
CA LYS A 273 -19.03 -5.17 11.12
C LYS A 273 -19.10 -5.38 9.60
N SER A 274 -19.54 -4.40 8.82
CA SER A 274 -19.45 -4.40 7.35
C SER A 274 -19.52 -2.96 6.79
N PRO A 275 -18.52 -2.53 5.99
CA PRO A 275 -18.54 -1.23 5.33
C PRO A 275 -19.18 -1.26 3.93
N GLU A 276 -19.60 -2.43 3.42
CA GLU A 276 -20.05 -2.55 2.02
C GLU A 276 -21.45 -1.96 1.79
N GLY A 277 -21.62 -1.23 0.69
CA GLY A 277 -22.91 -0.77 0.18
C GLY A 277 -23.43 0.57 0.71
N VAL A 278 -22.62 1.38 1.41
CA VAL A 278 -23.05 2.71 1.89
C VAL A 278 -22.03 3.79 1.56
N ALA A 279 -22.45 4.79 0.80
CA ALA A 279 -21.64 5.95 0.45
C ALA A 279 -21.41 6.86 1.68
N PRO A 280 -20.24 7.50 1.88
CA PRO A 280 -19.99 8.48 2.94
C PRO A 280 -20.84 9.78 2.78
N ILE A 281 -21.35 10.38 3.88
CA ILE A 281 -22.03 11.70 3.86
C ILE A 281 -21.03 12.84 3.83
N ALA A 282 -19.85 12.61 4.40
CA ALA A 282 -18.74 13.52 4.44
C ALA A 282 -17.45 12.76 4.70
N VAL A 283 -16.34 13.39 4.34
CA VAL A 283 -15.00 12.89 4.58
C VAL A 283 -14.19 14.01 5.23
N GLY A 284 -13.37 13.63 6.20
CA GLY A 284 -12.43 14.53 6.87
C GLY A 284 -11.12 13.82 7.19
N LEU A 285 -10.28 14.48 7.98
CA LEU A 285 -9.01 13.93 8.44
C LEU A 285 -9.27 12.96 9.59
N GLY A 286 -9.08 11.66 9.37
CA GLY A 286 -9.12 10.67 10.45
C GLY A 286 -7.90 10.81 11.35
N VAL A 287 -8.06 11.49 12.48
CA VAL A 287 -6.95 11.85 13.38
C VAL A 287 -6.66 10.75 14.39
N SER A 288 -7.73 10.12 14.89
CA SER A 288 -7.68 9.00 15.83
C SER A 288 -8.59 7.87 15.32
N PRO A 289 -8.09 6.62 15.22
CA PRO A 289 -8.79 5.51 14.58
C PRO A 289 -9.91 4.93 15.45
N GLY A 290 -10.81 4.20 14.79
CA GLY A 290 -11.90 3.44 15.42
C GLY A 290 -13.29 3.84 14.93
N ALA A 291 -14.31 3.16 15.45
CA ALA A 291 -15.71 3.42 15.15
C ALA A 291 -16.44 3.90 16.40
N ALA A 292 -17.25 4.95 16.25
CA ALA A 292 -18.02 5.54 17.34
C ALA A 292 -19.43 5.87 16.87
N THR A 293 -20.41 5.56 17.72
CA THR A 293 -21.84 5.76 17.44
C THR A 293 -22.53 6.22 18.70
N GLY A 294 -23.47 7.15 18.59
CA GLY A 294 -24.15 7.73 19.74
C GLY A 294 -25.09 8.86 19.34
N ILE A 295 -25.64 9.56 20.32
CA ILE A 295 -26.48 10.76 20.16
C ILE A 295 -25.61 11.96 19.79
N ILE A 296 -26.06 12.82 18.88
CA ILE A 296 -25.33 14.06 18.55
C ILE A 296 -25.48 15.06 19.70
N VAL A 297 -24.34 15.60 20.14
CA VAL A 297 -24.26 16.71 21.10
C VAL A 297 -23.33 17.80 20.57
N PHE A 298 -23.66 19.05 20.86
CA PHE A 298 -22.91 20.22 20.40
C PHE A 298 -22.12 20.93 21.50
N ASN A 299 -22.28 20.51 22.76
CA ASN A 299 -21.52 21.04 23.88
C ASN A 299 -20.86 19.91 24.71
N PRO A 300 -19.69 20.16 25.31
CA PRO A 300 -18.97 19.20 26.15
C PRO A 300 -19.76 18.75 27.39
N GLU A 301 -20.54 19.64 27.99
CA GLU A 301 -21.29 19.39 29.23
C GLU A 301 -22.37 18.31 29.02
N ASP A 302 -23.08 18.35 27.89
CA ASP A 302 -24.08 17.36 27.53
C ASP A 302 -23.43 16.02 27.20
N ALA A 303 -22.21 16.02 26.63
CA ALA A 303 -21.44 14.79 26.46
C ALA A 303 -21.15 14.13 27.82
N ALA A 304 -20.75 14.92 28.84
CA ALA A 304 -20.54 14.43 30.19
C ALA A 304 -21.83 13.92 30.85
N ARG A 305 -22.94 14.65 30.70
CA ARG A 305 -24.27 14.24 31.21
C ARG A 305 -24.76 12.94 30.61
N LEU A 306 -24.66 12.78 29.28
CA LEU A 306 -25.06 11.54 28.61
C LEU A 306 -24.19 10.37 29.06
N ARG A 307 -22.88 10.59 29.23
CA ARG A 307 -21.98 9.55 29.73
C ARG A 307 -22.32 9.12 31.16
N ALA A 308 -22.67 10.06 32.04
CA ALA A 308 -23.12 9.76 33.40
C ALA A 308 -24.40 8.91 33.43
N ARG A 309 -25.24 9.03 32.39
CA ARG A 309 -26.44 8.20 32.18
C ARG A 309 -26.17 6.88 31.44
N GLY A 310 -24.90 6.55 31.16
CA GLY A 310 -24.53 5.35 30.42
C GLY A 310 -24.83 5.40 28.93
N GLN A 311 -25.13 6.59 28.38
CA GLN A 311 -25.47 6.76 26.96
C GLN A 311 -24.23 7.12 26.13
N HIS A 312 -24.20 6.64 24.89
CA HIS A 312 -23.17 6.99 23.92
C HIS A 312 -23.51 8.29 23.19
N CYS A 313 -22.51 9.14 22.95
CA CYS A 313 -22.67 10.40 22.24
C CYS A 313 -21.51 10.70 21.30
N ILE A 314 -21.77 11.51 20.28
CA ILE A 314 -20.80 12.07 19.34
C ILE A 314 -20.77 13.57 19.56
N LEU A 315 -19.61 14.08 19.99
CA LEU A 315 -19.40 15.51 20.16
C LEU A 315 -19.09 16.12 18.79
N VAL A 316 -19.98 16.99 18.32
CA VAL A 316 -19.88 17.69 17.03
C VAL A 316 -19.68 19.17 17.30
N VAL A 317 -18.54 19.72 16.90
CA VAL A 317 -18.19 21.12 17.18
C VAL A 317 -17.45 21.77 16.01
N ASN A 318 -17.39 23.11 15.97
CA ASN A 318 -16.56 23.79 14.96
C ASN A 318 -15.06 23.57 15.25
N GLU A 319 -14.66 23.70 16.50
CA GLU A 319 -13.32 23.42 17.02
C GLU A 319 -13.41 23.10 18.52
N THR A 320 -12.32 22.60 19.09
CA THR A 320 -12.23 22.30 20.53
C THR A 320 -11.12 23.11 21.18
N GLY A 321 -11.27 23.48 22.44
CA GLY A 321 -10.24 24.09 23.29
C GLY A 321 -10.04 23.36 24.62
N PRO A 322 -9.13 23.87 25.47
CA PRO A 322 -8.76 23.22 26.74
C PRO A 322 -9.94 23.01 27.72
N ALA A 323 -10.97 23.85 27.66
CA ALA A 323 -12.16 23.71 28.50
C ALA A 323 -12.99 22.45 28.14
N ASP A 324 -12.85 21.93 26.93
CA ASP A 324 -13.70 20.84 26.42
C ASP A 324 -13.19 19.44 26.80
N ILE A 325 -12.03 19.33 27.47
CA ILE A 325 -11.32 18.06 27.71
C ILE A 325 -12.22 17.02 28.39
N GLU A 326 -12.99 17.41 29.40
CA GLU A 326 -13.86 16.47 30.13
C GLU A 326 -15.02 15.97 29.25
N GLY A 327 -15.64 16.83 28.45
CA GLY A 327 -16.66 16.41 27.49
C GLY A 327 -16.10 15.55 26.36
N MET A 328 -14.89 15.85 25.89
CA MET A 328 -14.18 15.01 24.90
C MET A 328 -13.85 13.62 25.44
N ARG A 329 -13.46 13.51 26.72
CA ARG A 329 -13.24 12.22 27.40
C ARG A 329 -14.55 11.44 27.59
N ALA A 330 -15.63 12.15 27.87
CA ALA A 330 -16.95 11.59 28.04
C ALA A 330 -17.53 11.03 26.72
N ALA A 331 -17.32 11.74 25.62
CA ALA A 331 -17.81 11.39 24.29
C ALA A 331 -17.34 10.01 23.81
N THR A 332 -18.15 9.37 22.95
CA THR A 332 -17.79 8.11 22.29
C THR A 332 -16.97 8.36 21.03
N GLY A 333 -17.21 9.48 20.34
CA GLY A 333 -16.41 9.96 19.21
C GLY A 333 -16.51 11.47 19.05
N ILE A 334 -15.58 12.03 18.28
CA ILE A 334 -15.42 13.48 18.11
C ILE A 334 -15.43 13.82 16.61
N LEU A 335 -16.15 14.87 16.25
CA LEU A 335 -16.23 15.41 14.91
C LEU A 335 -16.00 16.92 14.94
N THR A 336 -15.05 17.41 14.15
CA THR A 336 -14.82 18.85 14.06
C THR A 336 -14.88 19.39 12.63
N ALA A 337 -15.46 20.58 12.47
CA ALA A 337 -15.50 21.26 11.17
C ALA A 337 -14.10 21.78 10.76
N ARG A 338 -13.34 22.27 11.74
CA ARG A 338 -11.98 22.79 11.57
C ARG A 338 -10.95 21.98 12.36
N GLY A 339 -9.68 22.13 12.00
CA GLY A 339 -8.56 21.48 12.67
C GLY A 339 -7.86 20.42 11.81
N GLY A 340 -6.56 20.24 12.06
CA GLY A 340 -5.70 19.27 11.38
C GLY A 340 -5.25 18.13 12.30
N MET A 341 -4.27 17.34 11.84
CA MET A 341 -3.70 16.23 12.61
C MET A 341 -3.07 16.63 13.95
N SER A 342 -2.65 17.88 14.12
CA SER A 342 -2.06 18.45 15.34
C SER A 342 -3.02 19.39 16.08
N SER A 343 -4.30 19.44 15.70
CA SER A 343 -5.31 20.23 16.42
C SER A 343 -5.52 19.70 17.83
N HIS A 344 -6.07 20.53 18.71
CA HIS A 344 -6.46 20.15 20.07
C HIS A 344 -7.30 18.87 20.08
N ALA A 345 -8.35 18.82 19.23
CA ALA A 345 -9.19 17.65 19.01
C ALA A 345 -8.36 16.40 18.69
N GLY A 346 -7.40 16.55 17.78
CA GLY A 346 -6.52 15.48 17.34
C GLY A 346 -5.60 14.92 18.42
N VAL A 347 -5.00 15.80 19.22
CA VAL A 347 -4.08 15.41 20.30
C VAL A 347 -4.85 14.67 21.39
N ILE A 348 -5.95 15.24 21.89
CA ILE A 348 -6.73 14.65 22.97
C ILE A 348 -7.38 13.33 22.52
N ALA A 349 -7.91 13.26 21.30
CA ALA A 349 -8.53 12.03 20.79
C ALA A 349 -7.56 10.85 20.71
N ARG A 350 -6.29 11.10 20.37
CA ARG A 350 -5.25 10.05 20.37
C ARG A 350 -4.88 9.61 21.78
N ILE A 351 -4.71 10.56 22.71
CA ILE A 351 -4.40 10.26 24.11
C ILE A 351 -5.51 9.43 24.75
N THR A 352 -6.76 9.76 24.45
CA THR A 352 -7.95 9.09 25.01
C THR A 352 -8.39 7.85 24.21
N GLY A 353 -7.76 7.58 23.07
CA GLY A 353 -8.12 6.48 22.17
C GLY A 353 -9.51 6.60 21.54
N LYS A 354 -10.10 7.80 21.55
CA LYS A 354 -11.44 8.05 21.01
C LYS A 354 -11.39 8.27 19.50
N PRO A 355 -12.27 7.66 18.70
CA PRO A 355 -12.38 7.94 17.28
C PRO A 355 -12.61 9.43 17.02
N CYS A 356 -11.82 10.02 16.13
CA CYS A 356 -11.90 11.44 15.84
C CYS A 356 -11.67 11.73 14.37
N VAL A 357 -12.58 12.54 13.81
CA VAL A 357 -12.46 13.08 12.47
C VAL A 357 -12.46 14.60 12.58
N ALA A 358 -11.37 15.20 12.13
CA ALA A 358 -11.21 16.64 12.14
C ALA A 358 -11.27 17.22 10.73
N GLY A 359 -11.58 18.51 10.63
CA GLY A 359 -11.48 19.25 9.38
C GLY A 359 -12.51 18.80 8.33
N VAL A 360 -13.72 18.45 8.75
CA VAL A 360 -14.81 18.10 7.83
C VAL A 360 -15.32 19.36 7.15
N ARG A 361 -14.86 19.63 5.94
CA ARG A 361 -15.15 20.89 5.22
C ARG A 361 -16.63 21.13 4.93
N THR A 362 -17.40 20.06 4.79
CA THR A 362 -18.84 20.12 4.53
C THR A 362 -19.69 20.24 5.79
N LEU A 363 -19.06 20.24 6.97
CA LEU A 363 -19.73 20.38 8.26
C LEU A 363 -19.84 21.86 8.64
N SER A 364 -21.04 22.29 8.99
CA SER A 364 -21.35 23.56 9.63
C SER A 364 -22.10 23.30 10.93
N VAL A 365 -21.69 23.91 12.04
CA VAL A 365 -22.31 23.72 13.35
C VAL A 365 -22.82 25.05 13.89
N ASP A 366 -24.10 25.09 14.24
CA ASP A 366 -24.72 26.14 15.02
C ASP A 366 -25.01 25.61 16.43
N ALA A 367 -24.18 26.01 17.39
CA ALA A 367 -24.29 25.57 18.76
C ALA A 367 -25.40 26.30 19.55
N VAL A 368 -25.92 27.42 19.03
CA VAL A 368 -27.04 28.15 19.67
C VAL A 368 -28.35 27.47 19.32
N GLU A 369 -28.55 27.20 18.03
CA GLU A 369 -29.73 26.49 17.52
C GLU A 369 -29.64 24.97 17.73
N MET A 370 -28.49 24.48 18.21
CA MET A 370 -28.22 23.07 18.47
C MET A 370 -28.49 22.20 17.22
N VAL A 371 -27.93 22.65 16.09
CA VAL A 371 -28.09 22.06 14.75
C VAL A 371 -26.73 21.98 14.05
N CYS A 372 -26.49 20.90 13.30
CA CYS A 372 -25.41 20.87 12.32
C CYS A 372 -25.87 20.47 10.93
N ARG A 373 -25.16 20.95 9.91
CA ARG A 373 -25.36 20.61 8.51
C ARG A 373 -24.14 19.93 7.94
N ILE A 374 -24.35 18.84 7.21
CA ILE A 374 -23.31 18.08 6.52
C ILE A 374 -23.74 17.91 5.06
N GLY A 375 -23.17 18.71 4.17
CA GLY A 375 -23.70 18.83 2.80
C GLY A 375 -25.14 19.34 2.84
N ASP A 376 -26.05 18.63 2.19
CA ASP A 376 -27.47 19.00 2.09
C ASP A 376 -28.34 18.49 3.26
N ARG A 377 -27.73 17.85 4.26
CA ARG A 377 -28.45 17.20 5.38
C ARG A 377 -28.30 17.98 6.67
N GLU A 378 -29.40 18.17 7.38
CA GLU A 378 -29.46 18.79 8.71
C GLU A 378 -29.64 17.72 9.80
N PHE A 379 -29.01 17.94 10.96
CA PHE A 379 -29.10 17.09 12.15
C PHE A 379 -29.26 17.94 13.39
N ARG A 380 -30.07 17.48 14.36
CA ARG A 380 -30.38 18.22 15.59
C ARG A 380 -29.86 17.52 16.85
N ALA A 381 -29.71 18.28 17.93
CA ALA A 381 -29.28 17.71 19.21
C ALA A 381 -30.29 16.69 19.72
N GLY A 382 -29.80 15.63 20.36
CA GLY A 382 -30.66 14.56 20.85
C GLY A 382 -31.14 13.60 19.76
N GLU A 383 -30.96 13.94 18.47
CA GLU A 383 -31.13 12.94 17.42
C GLU A 383 -30.14 11.83 17.65
N ARG A 384 -30.71 10.61 17.74
CA ARG A 384 -29.90 9.43 17.70
C ARG A 384 -29.23 9.47 16.34
N ALA A 385 -27.92 9.55 16.36
CA ALA A 385 -27.11 9.36 15.18
C ALA A 385 -27.10 7.86 14.78
N ASP A 386 -28.24 7.18 14.96
CA ASP A 386 -28.57 5.84 14.46
C ASP A 386 -28.77 5.85 12.95
N TYR A 387 -28.85 7.03 12.32
CA TYR A 387 -28.60 7.22 10.88
C TYR A 387 -27.11 7.00 10.55
N ARG A 388 -26.65 5.80 10.92
CA ARG A 388 -25.47 5.07 10.52
C ARG A 388 -24.13 5.78 10.64
N TRP A 389 -23.86 6.57 11.69
CA TRP A 389 -22.47 6.95 12.08
C TRP A 389 -21.52 5.74 12.13
N HIS A 390 -22.11 4.56 12.33
CA HIS A 390 -21.60 3.21 12.06
C HIS A 390 -21.04 2.94 10.64
N ARG A 391 -20.96 3.91 9.70
CA ARG A 391 -20.79 3.58 8.27
C ARG A 391 -20.14 4.63 7.39
N TRP A 392 -19.79 5.82 7.90
CA TRP A 392 -19.46 6.97 7.03
C TRP A 392 -17.98 7.39 7.01
N PHE A 393 -17.09 6.78 7.79
CA PHE A 393 -15.67 7.11 7.73
C PHE A 393 -14.85 6.00 7.08
N ARG A 394 -14.70 6.13 5.76
CA ARG A 394 -13.46 5.68 5.14
C ARG A 394 -12.37 6.62 5.64
N LEU A 395 -11.48 6.12 6.49
CA LEU A 395 -10.08 6.53 6.44
C LEU A 395 -9.61 6.15 5.03
N SER A 396 -9.86 7.01 4.05
CA SER A 396 -9.29 6.84 2.72
C SER A 396 -7.78 6.98 2.88
N ARG A 397 -7.13 5.81 2.90
CA ARG A 397 -5.76 5.57 2.46
C ARG A 397 -4.69 6.44 3.16
N PHE A 398 -3.80 5.78 3.89
CA PHE A 398 -2.38 6.04 3.67
C PHE A 398 -2.05 5.65 2.23
N ALA A 399 -2.41 6.50 1.28
CA ALA A 399 -1.79 6.56 -0.02
C ALA A 399 -1.06 7.88 0.01
N ALA A 400 0.27 7.83 -0.14
CA ALA A 400 0.97 8.99 -0.64
C ALA A 400 0.18 9.51 -1.84
N ALA A 401 -0.23 10.77 -1.76
CA ALA A 401 -0.90 11.44 -2.87
C ALA A 401 0.03 11.36 -4.09
N ASP A 402 -0.46 10.72 -5.16
CA ASP A 402 0.02 10.96 -6.51
C ASP A 402 -0.91 12.01 -7.13
N PRO A 403 -0.44 13.24 -7.40
CA PRO A 403 -1.27 14.30 -7.96
C PRO A 403 -1.64 14.13 -9.44
N ALA A 404 -1.26 13.04 -10.12
CA ALA A 404 -1.35 12.95 -11.59
C ALA A 404 -2.48 12.06 -12.16
N ALA A 405 -3.32 11.41 -11.34
CA ALA A 405 -4.29 10.40 -11.81
C ALA A 405 -5.75 10.88 -11.93
N ASP A 406 -6.00 12.18 -12.15
CA ASP A 406 -7.35 12.74 -12.30
C ASP A 406 -7.60 13.42 -13.65
N ARG A 407 -7.14 12.79 -14.74
CA ARG A 407 -7.58 13.12 -16.11
C ARG A 407 -7.49 11.89 -17.00
N ARG A 408 -8.60 11.16 -17.12
CA ARG A 408 -9.03 10.25 -18.20
C ARG A 408 -9.77 9.08 -17.57
N LEU A 409 -11.08 9.22 -17.45
CA LEU A 409 -12.07 8.16 -17.66
C LEU A 409 -13.44 8.83 -17.60
N ASP A 410 -13.65 9.68 -18.58
CA ASP A 410 -14.98 10.08 -19.01
C ASP A 410 -15.08 9.63 -20.48
N ARG A 411 -16.20 9.00 -20.83
CA ARG A 411 -16.56 8.35 -22.12
C ARG A 411 -16.22 6.87 -22.30
N GLN A 412 -17.19 6.01 -21.94
CA GLN A 412 -17.85 4.98 -22.76
C GLN A 412 -18.60 4.02 -21.81
N ALA A 413 -19.89 4.28 -21.57
CA ALA A 413 -21.04 3.77 -22.32
C ALA A 413 -21.57 2.41 -21.82
N SER A 414 -22.75 2.50 -21.20
CA SER A 414 -23.92 1.60 -21.38
C SER A 414 -23.78 0.11 -21.03
N GLY A 415 -24.34 -0.24 -19.87
CA GLY A 415 -24.84 -1.59 -19.55
C GLY A 415 -26.04 -1.46 -18.62
N LEU A 416 -27.25 -1.34 -19.19
CA LEU A 416 -28.51 -1.38 -18.46
C LEU A 416 -28.67 -2.73 -17.75
N VAL A 417 -28.99 -2.69 -16.45
CA VAL A 417 -29.86 -3.71 -15.84
C VAL A 417 -30.91 -2.97 -15.00
N ARG A 418 -32.15 -2.98 -15.51
CA ARG A 418 -33.37 -2.64 -14.76
C ARG A 418 -33.79 -3.84 -13.94
N CYS A 419 -34.16 -3.63 -12.68
CA CYS A 419 -35.15 -4.45 -11.98
C CYS A 419 -36.13 -3.54 -11.22
N GLN A 420 -37.42 -3.81 -11.42
CA GLN A 420 -38.61 -3.15 -10.90
C GLN A 420 -38.88 -3.45 -9.40
N PRO A 421 -39.84 -2.76 -8.76
CA PRO A 421 -40.05 -2.80 -7.31
C PRO A 421 -40.84 -4.04 -6.87
N LEU A 422 -40.40 -4.66 -5.77
CA LEU A 422 -41.21 -5.62 -5.03
C LEU A 422 -42.06 -4.86 -4.00
N HIS A 423 -43.38 -4.86 -4.22
CA HIS A 423 -44.38 -4.56 -3.21
C HIS A 423 -44.31 -5.62 -2.11
N PHE A 424 -44.25 -5.19 -0.85
CA PHE A 424 -44.67 -6.01 0.29
C PHE A 424 -45.97 -5.44 0.84
N GLY A 425 -47.03 -6.22 0.73
CA GLY A 425 -48.31 -5.97 1.35
C GLY A 425 -48.20 -6.10 2.87
N ALA A 426 -48.88 -5.19 3.56
CA ALA A 426 -49.26 -5.36 4.95
C ALA A 426 -50.27 -6.51 5.06
N ASP A 427 -50.01 -7.45 5.96
CA ASP A 427 -50.99 -8.06 6.86
C ASP A 427 -50.37 -9.32 7.48
N GLN A 428 -50.10 -9.26 8.78
CA GLN A 428 -50.69 -10.17 9.78
C GLN A 428 -50.05 -9.90 11.14
N CYS A 429 -50.84 -9.24 12.00
CA CYS A 429 -50.73 -9.36 13.45
C CYS A 429 -50.85 -10.83 13.85
N GLY A 430 -50.06 -11.21 14.85
CA GLY A 430 -50.19 -12.47 15.58
C GLY A 430 -49.54 -12.33 16.94
N ASP A 431 -50.37 -12.01 17.94
CA ASP A 431 -50.06 -12.00 19.36
C ASP A 431 -49.44 -13.31 19.84
N GLY A 432 -48.53 -13.24 20.81
CA GLY A 432 -48.11 -14.42 21.56
C GLY A 432 -46.92 -14.23 22.51
N GLY A 433 -47.22 -13.86 23.76
CA GLY A 433 -46.58 -14.50 24.92
C GLY A 433 -45.34 -13.84 25.53
N ILE A 434 -45.54 -13.20 26.68
CA ILE A 434 -44.53 -12.77 27.64
C ILE A 434 -43.97 -14.01 28.37
N GLY A 435 -42.63 -14.09 28.54
CA GLY A 435 -41.96 -15.09 29.37
C GLY A 435 -40.57 -14.59 29.78
N GLN A 436 -40.33 -14.57 31.09
CA GLN A 436 -39.17 -14.02 31.80
C GLN A 436 -37.90 -14.88 31.71
N ASP A 437 -36.81 -14.28 32.19
CA ASP A 437 -35.48 -14.83 32.52
C ASP A 437 -34.54 -15.04 31.31
N GLY A 438 -33.32 -14.50 31.27
CA GLY A 438 -32.44 -14.08 32.35
C GLY A 438 -31.10 -14.81 32.17
N ALA A 439 -30.08 -14.08 31.71
CA ALA A 439 -28.66 -14.43 31.72
C ALA A 439 -28.19 -15.70 30.95
N GLU A 440 -27.45 -15.49 29.85
CA GLU A 440 -26.13 -16.09 29.57
C GLU A 440 -25.72 -15.77 28.12
N LEU A 441 -24.98 -14.68 27.94
CA LEU A 441 -24.38 -14.32 26.65
C LEU A 441 -22.93 -13.86 26.86
N TRP A 442 -22.03 -14.83 26.82
CA TRP A 442 -20.63 -14.69 26.41
C TRP A 442 -20.24 -15.92 25.57
N ARG A 443 -20.43 -15.82 24.26
CA ARG A 443 -19.61 -16.50 23.22
C ARG A 443 -19.55 -15.63 21.97
#